data_AF-A0A7C4I3C3-F1
#
_entry.id   AF-A0A7C4I3C3-F1
#
_cell.length_a   1.000
_cell.length_b   1.000
_cell.length_c   1.000
_cell.angle_alpha   90.00
_cell.angle_beta   90.00
_cell.angle_gamma   90.00
#
_symmetry.space_group_name_H-M   'P 1'
#
loop_
_entity.id
_entity.type
_entity.pdbx_description
1 polymer ?
#
loop_
_entity_poly.entity_id
_entity_poly.type
_entity_poly.pdbx_seq_one_letter_code
_entity_poly.pdbx_strand_id
1 'polypeptide(L)'
;MMAADLPAHAVMHGPPVPPRMAARRICDRMIGGGYTPEALHEYTDADGTPAYWRIRARLPDGSKWIRPMRCDGMIYAIGEPEFGERGKPIYRLHEIVGADRSAAVWYVEGEKCADAIARLGLIATTAGGAPSDEHADFAPLAGRHVIVWPDNDDAGRAHGDRVAAKLRALGCRVEIVEIEPLALPKGGDVVDYLAAHPGATAADLMALARGSVGDAAAAPLAAAPSEPEALLVSAATVKPEPILWLWPGWLAAGKLHILAGAPGTGKTTIALALAATVTTG
;
A
#
# COMPACT_ATOMS: atom_id res chain seq x y z
N MET A 1 -27.43 -17.21 54.72
CA MET A 1 -28.12 -16.63 53.55
C MET A 1 -28.07 -15.13 53.67
N MET A 2 -27.13 -14.48 52.99
CA MET A 2 -27.23 -13.09 52.53
C MET A 2 -26.12 -12.90 51.50
N ALA A 3 -26.55 -12.68 50.26
CA ALA A 3 -25.70 -12.53 49.10
C ALA A 3 -24.86 -11.26 49.23
N ALA A 4 -23.57 -11.37 48.91
CA ALA A 4 -22.74 -10.22 48.65
C ALA A 4 -23.07 -9.70 47.24
N ASP A 5 -23.60 -8.48 47.17
CA ASP A 5 -23.82 -7.74 45.93
C ASP A 5 -22.46 -7.51 45.23
N LEU A 6 -22.28 -8.16 44.09
CA LEU A 6 -21.26 -7.81 43.10
C LEU A 6 -21.75 -6.58 42.32
N PRO A 7 -20.91 -5.56 42.09
CA PRO A 7 -21.33 -4.41 41.32
C PRO A 7 -21.62 -4.82 39.87
N ALA A 8 -22.86 -4.55 39.45
CA ALA A 8 -23.26 -4.53 38.05
C ALA A 8 -22.35 -3.57 37.26
N HIS A 9 -22.13 -3.86 35.98
CA HIS A 9 -21.48 -3.05 34.94
C HIS A 9 -19.95 -2.86 34.99
N ALA A 10 -19.21 -3.97 34.93
CA ALA A 10 -17.99 -3.96 34.11
C ALA A 10 -18.42 -3.89 32.64
N VAL A 11 -18.55 -2.68 32.10
CA VAL A 11 -18.75 -2.48 30.66
C VAL A 11 -17.50 -3.03 29.97
N MET A 12 -17.64 -4.18 29.32
CA MET A 12 -16.60 -4.77 28.48
C MET A 12 -16.37 -3.85 27.27
N HIS A 13 -15.50 -2.87 27.43
CA HIS A 13 -14.99 -2.06 26.32
C HIS A 13 -13.91 -2.85 25.58
N GLY A 14 -14.33 -3.82 24.77
CA GLY A 14 -13.44 -4.58 23.89
C GLY A 14 -14.13 -5.79 23.27
N PRO A 15 -13.71 -6.23 22.08
CA PRO A 15 -14.24 -7.43 21.48
C PRO A 15 -14.02 -8.63 22.42
N PRO A 16 -14.99 -9.57 22.49
CA PRO A 16 -15.06 -10.57 23.57
C PRO A 16 -13.93 -11.61 23.55
N VAL A 17 -13.04 -11.58 22.55
CA VAL A 17 -11.88 -12.48 22.41
C VAL A 17 -10.67 -11.74 21.82
N PRO A 18 -9.43 -12.11 22.20
CA PRO A 18 -8.22 -11.55 21.61
C PRO A 18 -8.14 -11.78 20.09
N PRO A 19 -7.60 -10.82 19.29
CA PRO A 19 -7.52 -10.94 17.82
C PRO A 19 -6.86 -12.23 17.34
N ARG A 20 -5.80 -12.70 18.03
CA ARG A 20 -5.12 -13.97 17.70
C ARG A 20 -6.04 -15.18 17.83
N MET A 21 -6.90 -15.22 18.83
CA MET A 21 -7.87 -16.31 18.98
C MET A 21 -8.96 -16.23 17.91
N ALA A 22 -9.40 -15.02 17.56
CA ALA A 22 -10.36 -14.82 16.48
C ALA A 22 -9.79 -15.28 15.13
N ALA A 23 -8.56 -14.89 14.80
CA ALA A 23 -7.86 -15.30 13.59
C ALA A 23 -7.76 -16.83 13.47
N ARG A 24 -7.40 -17.52 14.57
CA ARG A 24 -7.34 -18.99 14.59
C ARG A 24 -8.70 -19.63 14.31
N ARG A 25 -9.77 -19.16 14.98
CA ARG A 25 -11.14 -19.66 14.75
C ARG A 25 -11.60 -19.42 13.30
N ILE A 26 -11.22 -18.30 12.72
CA ILE A 26 -11.52 -17.98 11.33
C ILE A 26 -10.80 -18.93 10.38
N CYS A 27 -9.49 -19.16 10.58
CA CYS A 27 -8.75 -20.13 9.78
C CYS A 27 -9.33 -21.55 9.90
N ASP A 28 -9.58 -22.03 11.12
CA ASP A 28 -10.17 -23.35 11.37
C ASP A 28 -11.50 -23.54 10.63
N ARG A 29 -12.30 -22.47 10.50
CA ARG A 29 -13.57 -22.47 9.76
C ARG A 29 -13.38 -22.42 8.24
N MET A 30 -12.45 -21.61 7.75
CA MET A 30 -12.33 -21.27 6.32
C MET A 30 -11.51 -22.29 5.54
N ILE A 31 -10.44 -22.82 6.14
CA ILE A 31 -9.47 -23.70 5.48
C ILE A 31 -9.33 -25.05 6.21
N GLY A 32 -10.11 -25.28 7.27
CA GLY A 32 -10.08 -26.50 8.06
C GLY A 32 -8.85 -26.62 8.96
N GLY A 33 -8.61 -27.83 9.48
CA GLY A 33 -7.38 -28.13 10.21
C GLY A 33 -6.19 -28.40 9.28
N GLY A 34 -4.97 -28.40 9.83
CA GLY A 34 -3.75 -28.79 9.12
C GLY A 34 -2.94 -27.62 8.53
N TYR A 35 -3.39 -26.38 8.69
CA TYR A 35 -2.56 -25.20 8.40
C TYR A 35 -1.64 -24.88 9.58
N THR A 36 -0.53 -24.19 9.27
CA THR A 36 0.38 -23.63 10.26
C THR A 36 0.17 -22.11 10.32
N PRO A 37 -0.31 -21.54 11.43
CA PRO A 37 -0.33 -20.09 11.60
C PRO A 37 1.09 -19.54 11.53
N GLU A 38 1.34 -18.56 10.66
CA GLU A 38 2.67 -17.92 10.54
C GLU A 38 2.72 -16.57 11.25
N ALA A 39 1.69 -15.72 11.05
CA ALA A 39 1.67 -14.38 11.61
C ALA A 39 0.25 -13.79 11.67
N LEU A 40 0.09 -12.79 12.54
CA LEU A 40 -1.05 -11.88 12.56
C LEU A 40 -0.49 -10.45 12.61
N HIS A 41 -0.54 -9.76 11.48
CA HIS A 41 0.01 -8.41 11.36
C HIS A 41 -1.06 -7.39 11.67
N GLU A 42 -0.84 -6.57 12.69
CA GLU A 42 -1.77 -5.54 13.14
C GLU A 42 -1.48 -4.21 12.44
N TYR A 43 -2.48 -3.68 11.76
CA TYR A 43 -2.47 -2.34 11.19
C TYR A 43 -3.16 -1.41 12.17
N THR A 44 -2.52 -0.28 12.47
CA THR A 44 -3.00 0.68 13.45
C THR A 44 -3.25 2.03 12.80
N ASP A 45 -4.03 2.85 13.48
CA ASP A 45 -4.01 4.29 13.31
C ASP A 45 -2.72 4.92 13.85
N ALA A 46 -2.59 6.24 13.66
CA ALA A 46 -1.41 7.00 14.06
C ALA A 46 -1.18 7.03 15.58
N ASP A 47 -2.24 6.86 16.37
CA ASP A 47 -2.21 6.80 17.83
C ASP A 47 -1.93 5.38 18.37
N GLY A 48 -1.79 4.39 17.48
CA GLY A 48 -1.61 2.99 17.85
C GLY A 48 -2.90 2.20 18.06
N THR A 49 -4.07 2.83 17.87
CA THR A 49 -5.36 2.12 17.93
C THR A 49 -5.44 1.09 16.80
N PRO A 50 -5.76 -0.19 17.06
CA PRO A 50 -5.87 -1.20 16.01
C PRO A 50 -7.00 -0.87 15.02
N ALA A 51 -6.66 -0.78 13.74
CA ALA A 51 -7.62 -0.56 12.66
C ALA A 51 -8.11 -1.88 12.06
N TYR A 52 -7.18 -2.78 11.73
CA TYR A 52 -7.49 -4.14 11.25
C TYR A 52 -6.25 -5.04 11.32
N TRP A 53 -6.38 -6.31 10.95
CA TRP A 53 -5.29 -7.27 10.94
C TRP A 53 -5.18 -8.00 9.60
N ARG A 54 -3.99 -8.51 9.28
CA ARG A 54 -3.79 -9.49 8.20
C ARG A 54 -3.31 -10.80 8.78
N ILE A 55 -4.13 -11.82 8.58
CA ILE A 55 -3.84 -13.19 8.97
C ILE A 55 -2.94 -13.79 7.90
N ARG A 56 -1.86 -14.46 8.33
CA ARG A 56 -1.01 -15.26 7.47
C ARG A 56 -0.91 -16.69 8.01
N ALA A 57 -1.31 -17.65 7.18
CA ALA A 57 -1.21 -19.06 7.45
C ALA A 57 -0.53 -19.78 6.28
N ARG A 58 0.17 -20.88 6.58
CA ARG A 58 0.70 -21.79 5.58
C ARG A 58 -0.18 -23.02 5.48
N LEU A 59 -0.61 -23.34 4.26
CA LEU A 59 -1.40 -24.53 3.97
C LEU A 59 -0.50 -25.78 3.87
N PRO A 60 -1.06 -27.01 3.99
CA PRO A 60 -0.30 -28.26 3.87
C PRO A 60 0.51 -28.40 2.58
N ASP A 61 0.02 -27.81 1.48
CA ASP A 61 0.69 -27.79 0.16
C ASP A 61 1.86 -26.77 0.08
N GLY A 62 2.12 -26.05 1.17
CA GLY A 62 3.16 -25.03 1.26
C GLY A 62 2.73 -23.65 0.78
N SER A 63 1.53 -23.50 0.19
CA SER A 63 1.01 -22.21 -0.24
C SER A 63 0.61 -21.32 0.94
N LYS A 64 0.57 -20.01 0.70
CA LYS A 64 0.27 -19.00 1.72
C LYS A 64 -1.20 -18.62 1.62
N TRP A 65 -1.90 -18.65 2.75
CA TRP A 65 -3.23 -18.08 2.89
C TRP A 65 -3.12 -16.77 3.67
N ILE A 66 -3.32 -15.65 2.96
CA ILE A 66 -3.25 -14.31 3.53
C ILE A 66 -4.62 -13.66 3.37
N ARG A 67 -5.26 -13.28 4.48
CA ARG A 67 -6.55 -12.60 4.46
C ARG A 67 -6.65 -11.51 5.52
N PRO A 68 -7.28 -10.37 5.18
CA PRO A 68 -7.58 -9.33 6.14
C PRO A 68 -8.69 -9.81 7.09
N MET A 69 -8.62 -9.34 8.33
CA MET A 69 -9.60 -9.51 9.38
C MET A 69 -9.86 -8.15 10.01
N ARG A 70 -11.12 -7.76 10.11
CA ARG A 70 -11.55 -6.53 10.80
C ARG A 70 -12.36 -6.87 12.05
N CYS A 71 -12.54 -5.89 12.92
CA CYS A 71 -13.40 -5.98 14.09
C CYS A 71 -14.55 -4.97 13.99
N ASP A 72 -15.78 -5.48 13.81
CA ASP A 72 -17.00 -4.67 13.72
C ASP A 72 -17.63 -4.58 15.14
N GLY A 73 -16.93 -3.87 16.04
CA GLY A 73 -17.31 -3.75 17.45
C GLY A 73 -17.07 -5.03 18.25
N MET A 74 -18.02 -5.97 18.23
CA MET A 74 -17.98 -7.21 19.03
C MET A 74 -17.65 -8.46 18.21
N ILE A 75 -17.56 -8.36 16.88
CA ILE A 75 -17.41 -9.51 15.99
C ILE A 75 -16.20 -9.29 15.08
N TYR A 76 -15.39 -10.34 14.92
CA TYR A 76 -14.35 -10.40 13.91
C TYR A 76 -14.86 -11.04 12.62
N ALA A 77 -14.55 -10.43 11.49
CA ALA A 77 -14.94 -10.90 10.16
C ALA A 77 -13.76 -10.82 9.18
N ILE A 78 -13.78 -11.69 8.16
CA ILE A 78 -12.85 -11.59 7.03
C ILE A 78 -13.21 -10.39 6.17
N GLY A 79 -12.19 -9.62 5.79
CA GLY A 79 -12.33 -8.42 5.01
C GLY A 79 -11.56 -7.26 5.62
N GLU A 80 -11.27 -6.27 4.79
CA GLU A 80 -10.80 -4.97 5.25
C GLU A 80 -12.00 -4.15 5.75
N PRO A 81 -11.80 -3.21 6.68
CA PRO A 81 -12.80 -2.19 6.98
C PRO A 81 -12.92 -1.20 5.81
N GLU A 82 -13.97 -0.39 5.81
CA GLU A 82 -14.07 0.74 4.88
C GLU A 82 -13.11 1.85 5.32
N PHE A 83 -12.14 2.18 4.48
CA PHE A 83 -11.13 3.19 4.80
C PHE A 83 -11.53 4.63 4.40
N GLY A 84 -12.61 4.78 3.63
CA GLY A 84 -13.09 6.08 3.16
C GLY A 84 -12.03 6.86 2.36
N GLU A 85 -12.13 8.19 2.38
CA GLU A 85 -11.19 9.10 1.69
C GLU A 85 -9.78 9.07 2.27
N ARG A 86 -9.63 8.62 3.52
CA ARG A 86 -8.33 8.56 4.20
C ARG A 86 -7.39 7.54 3.57
N GLY A 87 -7.92 6.51 2.91
CA GLY A 87 -7.12 5.42 2.34
C GLY A 87 -6.64 4.42 3.40
N LYS A 88 -6.12 3.29 2.92
CA LYS A 88 -5.68 2.16 3.75
C LYS A 88 -4.39 2.53 4.50
N PRO A 89 -4.30 2.37 5.83
CA PRO A 89 -3.09 2.71 6.55
C PRO A 89 -1.93 1.78 6.15
N ILE A 90 -0.73 2.33 6.10
CA ILE A 90 0.51 1.55 5.98
C ILE A 90 0.83 0.81 7.30
N TYR A 91 1.51 -0.32 7.20
CA TYR A 91 1.85 -1.15 8.35
C TYR A 91 2.81 -0.42 9.30
N ARG A 92 2.63 -0.58 10.63
CA ARG A 92 3.42 0.11 11.67
C ARG A 92 3.29 1.64 11.65
N LEU A 93 2.16 2.17 11.19
CA LEU A 93 1.91 3.62 11.07
C LEU A 93 2.25 4.41 12.35
N HIS A 94 1.81 3.93 13.53
CA HIS A 94 2.05 4.60 14.81
C HIS A 94 3.55 4.77 15.11
N GLU A 95 4.38 3.80 14.73
CA GLU A 95 5.84 3.87 14.93
C GLU A 95 6.48 4.89 13.99
N ILE A 96 5.97 4.99 12.76
CA ILE A 96 6.43 5.97 11.77
C ILE A 96 6.12 7.38 12.27
N VAL A 97 4.89 7.64 12.69
CA VAL A 97 4.45 8.96 13.17
C VAL A 97 5.18 9.36 14.45
N GLY A 98 5.44 8.41 15.35
CA GLY A 98 6.17 8.65 16.60
C GLY A 98 7.69 8.77 16.45
N ALA A 99 8.27 8.36 15.32
CA ALA A 99 9.71 8.36 15.12
C ALA A 99 10.26 9.72 14.64
N ASP A 100 11.53 9.97 14.96
CA ASP A 100 12.29 11.12 14.46
C ASP A 100 12.17 11.23 12.92
N ARG A 101 11.75 12.41 12.44
CA ARG A 101 11.55 12.67 11.01
C ARG A 101 12.83 12.58 10.18
N SER A 102 13.99 12.74 10.80
CA SER A 102 15.30 12.59 10.15
C SER A 102 15.71 11.13 9.94
N ALA A 103 15.12 10.19 10.70
CA ALA A 103 15.39 8.78 10.53
C ALA A 103 14.76 8.27 9.22
N ALA A 104 15.55 7.48 8.48
CA ALA A 104 15.10 6.87 7.24
C ALA A 104 14.03 5.80 7.51
N VAL A 105 13.00 5.75 6.67
CA VAL A 105 11.97 4.72 6.71
C VAL A 105 12.23 3.69 5.62
N TRP A 106 12.29 2.42 5.99
CA TRP A 106 12.43 1.32 5.04
C TRP A 106 11.06 0.89 4.51
N TYR A 107 10.89 0.86 3.21
CA TYR A 107 9.69 0.32 2.57
C TYR A 107 10.01 -1.01 1.91
N VAL A 108 9.22 -2.04 2.21
CA VAL A 108 9.34 -3.40 1.69
C VAL A 108 7.99 -3.91 1.20
N GLU A 109 7.98 -4.97 0.39
CA GLU A 109 6.75 -5.51 -0.18
C GLU A 109 5.83 -6.15 0.88
N GLY A 110 6.38 -6.85 1.87
CA GLY A 110 5.57 -7.62 2.84
C GLY A 110 5.80 -7.29 4.31
N GLU A 111 4.82 -7.58 5.16
CA GLU A 111 4.88 -7.30 6.60
C GLU A 111 5.98 -8.10 7.31
N LYS A 112 6.25 -9.33 6.84
CA LYS A 112 7.34 -10.17 7.38
C LYS A 112 8.71 -9.49 7.18
N CYS A 113 8.92 -8.87 6.03
CA CYS A 113 10.13 -8.11 5.71
C CYS A 113 10.23 -6.88 6.60
N ALA A 114 9.11 -6.18 6.81
CA ALA A 114 9.06 -4.99 7.64
C ALA A 114 9.38 -5.35 9.10
N ASP A 115 8.79 -6.43 9.61
CA ASP A 115 9.09 -6.96 10.95
C ASP A 115 10.56 -7.39 11.08
N ALA A 116 11.17 -7.94 10.03
CA ALA A 116 12.57 -8.35 10.06
C ALA A 116 13.52 -7.15 10.18
N ILE A 117 13.29 -6.09 9.40
CA ILE A 117 14.05 -4.83 9.49
C ILE A 117 13.80 -4.15 10.85
N ALA A 118 12.55 -4.12 11.31
CA ALA A 118 12.20 -3.50 12.59
C ALA A 118 12.87 -4.17 13.79
N ARG A 119 13.07 -5.50 13.75
CA ARG A 119 13.82 -6.24 14.79
C ARG A 119 15.29 -5.81 14.90
N LEU A 120 15.86 -5.20 13.87
CA LEU A 120 17.20 -4.63 13.91
C LEU A 120 17.22 -3.21 14.51
N GLY A 121 16.07 -2.64 14.86
CA GLY A 121 15.94 -1.29 15.41
C GLY A 121 15.78 -0.19 14.36
N LEU A 122 15.52 -0.56 13.09
CA LEU A 122 15.23 0.38 12.01
C LEU A 122 13.72 0.61 11.86
N ILE A 123 13.32 1.74 11.31
CA ILE A 123 11.90 2.03 11.04
C ILE A 123 11.56 1.39 9.70
N ALA A 124 10.54 0.53 9.66
CA ALA A 124 10.14 -0.17 8.44
C ALA A 124 8.62 -0.23 8.29
N THR A 125 8.15 -0.28 7.04
CA THR A 125 6.73 -0.31 6.70
C THR A 125 6.46 -1.04 5.39
N THR A 126 5.18 -1.28 5.11
CA THR A 126 4.66 -1.80 3.85
C THR A 126 3.21 -1.35 3.67
N ALA A 127 2.72 -1.32 2.43
CA ALA A 127 1.29 -1.21 2.13
C ALA A 127 0.54 -2.56 2.18
N GLY A 128 1.24 -3.66 2.49
CA GLY A 128 0.69 -5.01 2.48
C GLY A 128 0.84 -5.75 1.15
N GLY A 129 1.88 -5.41 0.38
CA GLY A 129 2.23 -6.02 -0.90
C GLY A 129 1.28 -5.65 -2.04
N ALA A 130 1.71 -5.91 -3.28
CA ALA A 130 0.90 -5.62 -4.44
C ALA A 130 -0.42 -6.44 -4.43
N PRO A 131 -1.56 -5.87 -4.88
CA PRO A 131 -1.77 -4.48 -5.33
C PRO A 131 -2.22 -3.52 -4.21
N SER A 132 -2.06 -3.88 -2.93
CA SER A 132 -2.55 -3.07 -1.80
C SER A 132 -2.00 -1.64 -1.77
N ASP A 133 -0.85 -1.40 -2.40
CA ASP A 133 -0.23 -0.09 -2.52
C ASP A 133 -1.04 0.90 -3.37
N GLU A 134 -1.99 0.46 -4.19
CA GLU A 134 -2.84 1.36 -4.98
C GLU A 134 -3.82 2.17 -4.12
N HIS A 135 -4.24 1.62 -2.99
CA HIS A 135 -5.22 2.24 -2.09
C HIS A 135 -4.61 2.65 -0.75
N ALA A 136 -3.29 2.52 -0.59
CA ALA A 136 -2.59 2.86 0.63
C ALA A 136 -2.39 4.37 0.79
N ASP A 137 -2.56 4.85 2.02
CA ASP A 137 -2.24 6.21 2.42
C ASP A 137 -0.75 6.34 2.72
N PHE A 138 -0.02 6.94 1.76
CA PHE A 138 1.40 7.24 1.90
C PHE A 138 1.66 8.63 2.48
N ALA A 139 0.64 9.46 2.75
CA ALA A 139 0.81 10.81 3.30
C ALA A 139 1.67 10.85 4.59
N PRO A 140 1.62 9.86 5.49
CA PRO A 140 2.50 9.82 6.68
C PRO A 140 4.01 9.80 6.36
N LEU A 141 4.40 9.43 5.14
CA LEU A 141 5.79 9.42 4.69
C LEU A 141 6.21 10.73 4.01
N ALA A 142 5.29 11.66 3.75
CA ALA A 142 5.57 12.88 2.99
C ALA A 142 6.79 13.65 3.53
N GLY A 143 7.68 14.04 2.61
CA GLY A 143 8.92 14.76 2.91
C GLY A 143 9.98 13.97 3.67
N ARG A 144 9.82 12.65 3.91
CA ARG A 144 10.82 11.84 4.62
C ARG A 144 11.86 11.24 3.68
N HIS A 145 12.93 10.74 4.26
CA HIS A 145 13.86 9.84 3.58
C HIS A 145 13.30 8.42 3.62
N VAL A 146 13.03 7.84 2.46
CA VAL A 146 12.53 6.47 2.31
C VAL A 146 13.53 5.62 1.53
N ILE A 147 13.83 4.45 2.04
CA ILE A 147 14.69 3.45 1.41
C ILE A 147 13.80 2.28 1.00
N VAL A 148 13.63 2.07 -0.31
CA VAL A 148 12.81 0.99 -0.84
C VAL A 148 13.69 -0.24 -1.06
N TRP A 149 13.27 -1.38 -0.54
CA TRP A 149 13.89 -2.68 -0.79
C TRP A 149 12.91 -3.58 -1.55
N PRO A 150 13.10 -3.76 -2.87
CA PRO A 150 12.25 -4.63 -3.68
C PRO A 150 12.65 -6.11 -3.59
N ASP A 151 11.69 -7.01 -3.83
CA ASP A 151 11.97 -8.44 -3.99
C ASP A 151 12.82 -8.70 -5.25
N ASN A 152 13.65 -9.75 -5.24
CA ASN A 152 14.59 -10.08 -6.32
C ASN A 152 13.93 -10.76 -7.52
N ASP A 153 12.96 -10.10 -8.12
CA ASP A 153 12.37 -10.47 -9.41
C ASP A 153 11.82 -9.25 -10.15
N ASP A 154 11.32 -9.46 -11.37
CA ASP A 154 10.82 -8.37 -12.21
C ASP A 154 9.56 -7.70 -11.62
N ALA A 155 8.72 -8.47 -10.92
CA ALA A 155 7.49 -7.96 -10.32
C ALA A 155 7.79 -7.08 -9.10
N GLY A 156 8.71 -7.55 -8.24
CA GLY A 156 9.22 -6.83 -7.08
C GLY A 156 9.93 -5.54 -7.47
N ARG A 157 10.79 -5.58 -8.51
CA ARG A 157 11.39 -4.36 -9.09
C ARG A 157 10.35 -3.36 -9.57
N ALA A 158 9.38 -3.82 -10.38
CA ALA A 158 8.33 -2.94 -10.87
C ALA A 158 7.44 -2.38 -9.75
N HIS A 159 7.18 -3.15 -8.68
CA HIS A 159 6.48 -2.66 -7.50
C HIS A 159 7.29 -1.60 -6.76
N GLY A 160 8.57 -1.85 -6.52
CA GLY A 160 9.50 -0.90 -5.92
C GLY A 160 9.55 0.42 -6.68
N ASP A 161 9.64 0.38 -8.01
CA ASP A 161 9.63 1.57 -8.87
C ASP A 161 8.31 2.35 -8.77
N ARG A 162 7.16 1.66 -8.79
CA ARG A 162 5.84 2.30 -8.65
C ARG A 162 5.70 2.99 -7.30
N VAL A 163 6.09 2.33 -6.21
CA VAL A 163 6.03 2.93 -4.87
C VAL A 163 7.01 4.09 -4.76
N ALA A 164 8.22 3.95 -5.30
CA ALA A 164 9.21 5.02 -5.31
C ALA A 164 8.70 6.27 -6.05
N ALA A 165 7.97 6.10 -7.16
CA ALA A 165 7.31 7.20 -7.87
C ALA A 165 6.23 7.89 -7.00
N LYS A 166 5.36 7.12 -6.34
CA LYS A 166 4.33 7.66 -5.41
C LYS A 166 4.97 8.47 -4.28
N LEU A 167 6.03 7.94 -3.67
CA LEU A 167 6.74 8.61 -2.58
C LEU A 167 7.46 9.89 -3.03
N ARG A 168 8.07 9.89 -4.23
CA ARG A 168 8.63 11.12 -4.80
C ARG A 168 7.59 12.21 -5.02
N ALA A 169 6.40 11.84 -5.49
CA ALA A 169 5.31 12.79 -5.66
C ALA A 169 4.88 13.44 -4.33
N LEU A 170 5.15 12.79 -3.19
CA LEU A 170 4.96 13.31 -1.84
C LEU A 170 6.17 14.08 -1.29
N GLY A 171 7.16 14.38 -2.13
CA GLY A 171 8.38 15.11 -1.75
C GLY A 171 9.38 14.29 -0.95
N CYS A 172 9.26 12.95 -0.92
CA CYS A 172 10.22 12.10 -0.23
C CYS A 172 11.58 12.06 -0.95
N ARG A 173 12.67 12.01 -0.19
CA ARG A 173 13.97 11.55 -0.71
C ARG A 173 13.91 10.04 -0.81
N VAL A 174 13.96 9.48 -2.02
CA VAL A 174 13.82 8.03 -2.24
C VAL A 174 15.10 7.41 -2.80
N GLU A 175 15.59 6.39 -2.11
CA GLU A 175 16.69 5.53 -2.55
C GLU A 175 16.16 4.09 -2.69
N ILE A 176 16.68 3.32 -3.66
CA ILE A 176 16.33 1.91 -3.83
C ILE A 176 17.58 1.06 -3.59
N VAL A 177 17.45 0.01 -2.77
CA VAL A 177 18.52 -0.97 -2.55
C VAL A 177 18.89 -1.64 -3.86
N GLU A 178 20.18 -1.69 -4.17
CA GLU A 178 20.68 -2.46 -5.29
C GLU A 178 20.65 -3.94 -4.93
N ILE A 179 19.74 -4.69 -5.54
CA ILE A 179 19.52 -6.11 -5.22
C ILE A 179 20.55 -7.02 -5.89
N GLU A 180 21.00 -6.68 -7.10
CA GLU A 180 21.91 -7.52 -7.89
C GLU A 180 23.20 -7.92 -7.13
N PRO A 181 23.90 -6.99 -6.44
CA PRO A 181 25.12 -7.34 -5.69
C PRO A 181 24.87 -8.24 -4.47
N LEU A 182 23.63 -8.37 -4.01
CA LEU A 182 23.27 -9.19 -2.84
C LEU A 182 23.18 -10.68 -3.18
N ALA A 183 23.21 -11.04 -4.46
CA ALA A 183 23.16 -12.42 -4.95
C ALA A 183 22.02 -13.26 -4.33
N LEU A 184 20.86 -12.63 -4.10
CA LEU A 184 19.68 -13.29 -3.54
C LEU A 184 19.09 -14.32 -4.53
N PRO A 185 18.41 -15.36 -4.07
CA PRO A 185 17.64 -16.23 -4.95
C PRO A 185 16.57 -15.42 -5.71
N LYS A 186 16.02 -16.00 -6.79
CA LYS A 186 14.89 -15.39 -7.50
C LYS A 186 13.69 -15.24 -6.54
N GLY A 187 13.11 -14.04 -6.50
CA GLY A 187 12.06 -13.66 -5.55
C GLY A 187 12.57 -13.52 -4.11
N GLY A 188 13.89 -13.48 -3.91
CA GLY A 188 14.50 -13.32 -2.61
C GLY A 188 14.33 -11.91 -2.06
N ASP A 189 14.10 -11.80 -0.76
CA ASP A 189 13.81 -10.55 -0.07
C ASP A 189 14.83 -10.26 1.06
N VAL A 190 14.57 -9.22 1.88
CA VAL A 190 15.42 -8.91 3.05
C VAL A 190 15.47 -10.06 4.07
N VAL A 191 14.43 -10.89 4.16
CA VAL A 191 14.43 -12.05 5.06
C VAL A 191 15.40 -13.11 4.54
N ASP A 192 15.46 -13.33 3.23
CA ASP A 192 16.46 -14.23 2.63
C ASP A 192 17.88 -13.67 2.78
N TYR A 193 18.06 -12.35 2.64
CA TYR A 193 19.33 -11.69 2.93
C TYR A 193 19.80 -11.94 4.38
N LEU A 194 18.93 -11.71 5.36
CA LEU A 194 19.25 -11.91 6.78
C LEU A 194 19.46 -13.39 7.14
N ALA A 195 18.77 -14.31 6.45
CA ALA A 195 19.00 -15.74 6.63
C ALA A 195 20.38 -16.16 6.12
N ALA A 196 20.86 -15.58 5.01
CA ALA A 196 22.21 -15.79 4.50
C ALA A 196 23.29 -15.09 5.35
N HIS A 197 22.93 -14.06 6.12
CA HIS A 197 23.83 -13.25 6.95
C HIS A 197 23.35 -13.19 8.41
N PRO A 198 23.45 -14.29 9.19
CA PRO A 198 22.85 -14.41 10.53
C PRO A 198 23.43 -13.46 11.61
N GLY A 199 24.39 -12.60 11.27
CA GLY A 199 24.93 -11.54 12.14
C GLY A 199 24.71 -10.13 11.60
N ALA A 200 23.97 -9.96 10.51
CA ALA A 200 23.71 -8.64 9.93
C ALA A 200 22.96 -7.74 10.91
N THR A 201 23.41 -6.50 10.99
CA THR A 201 22.93 -5.47 11.91
C THR A 201 22.21 -4.36 11.15
N ALA A 202 21.59 -3.43 11.88
CA ALA A 202 21.06 -2.20 11.29
C ALA A 202 22.14 -1.40 10.53
N ALA A 203 23.38 -1.41 11.00
CA ALA A 203 24.47 -0.70 10.34
C ALA A 203 24.81 -1.34 8.98
N ASP A 204 24.79 -2.67 8.89
CA ASP A 204 25.05 -3.39 7.64
C ASP A 204 23.97 -3.07 6.60
N LEU A 205 22.70 -3.07 7.01
CA LEU A 205 21.59 -2.66 6.14
C LEU A 205 21.73 -1.19 5.72
N MET A 206 22.13 -0.31 6.65
CA MET A 206 22.35 1.10 6.35
C MET A 206 23.52 1.34 5.37
N ALA A 207 24.47 0.41 5.31
CA ALA A 207 25.64 0.47 4.43
C ALA A 207 25.42 -0.17 3.04
N LEU A 208 24.27 -0.81 2.80
CA LEU A 208 23.96 -1.41 1.49
C LEU A 208 24.01 -0.36 0.38
N ALA A 209 24.52 -0.79 -0.78
CA ALA A 209 24.53 0.02 -1.99
C ALA A 209 23.10 0.39 -2.40
N ARG A 210 22.91 1.65 -2.80
CA ARG A 210 21.62 2.21 -3.17
C ARG A 210 21.75 3.10 -4.38
N GLY A 211 20.85 2.90 -5.32
CA GLY A 211 20.64 3.83 -6.41
C GLY A 211 19.70 4.95 -5.96
N SER A 212 20.08 6.20 -6.25
CA SER A 212 19.05 7.22 -6.44
C SER A 212 18.31 6.87 -7.71
N VAL A 213 16.99 6.64 -7.65
CA VAL A 213 16.24 6.64 -8.90
C VAL A 213 16.23 8.08 -9.40
N GLY A 214 16.92 8.28 -10.54
CA GLY A 214 17.16 9.60 -11.11
C GLY A 214 15.86 10.30 -11.42
N ASP A 215 15.94 11.61 -11.68
CA ASP A 215 14.86 12.45 -12.19
C ASP A 215 14.46 12.02 -13.61
N ALA A 216 14.03 10.78 -13.80
CA ALA A 216 13.15 10.43 -14.89
C ALA A 216 11.85 11.15 -14.58
N ALA A 217 11.73 12.36 -15.15
CA ALA A 217 10.65 13.30 -14.96
C ALA A 217 9.34 12.58 -14.68
N ALA A 218 8.97 12.55 -13.40
CA ALA A 218 7.56 12.50 -13.05
C ALA A 218 6.96 13.69 -13.77
N ALA A 219 6.22 13.44 -14.85
CA ALA A 219 5.22 14.40 -15.30
C ALA A 219 4.47 14.83 -14.02
N PRO A 220 4.36 16.14 -13.71
CA PRO A 220 3.86 16.57 -12.41
C PRO A 220 2.51 15.89 -12.19
N LEU A 221 2.46 14.94 -11.25
CA LEU A 221 1.20 14.48 -10.74
C LEU A 221 0.66 15.71 -10.02
N ALA A 222 -0.35 16.34 -10.64
CA ALA A 222 -0.96 17.56 -10.17
C ALA A 222 -1.17 17.45 -8.65
N ALA A 223 -0.63 18.43 -7.93
CA ALA A 223 -0.78 18.54 -6.50
C ALA A 223 -2.24 18.28 -6.11
N ALA A 224 -2.46 17.45 -5.09
CA ALA A 224 -3.76 17.38 -4.43
C ALA A 224 -4.17 18.82 -4.06
N PRO A 225 -5.43 19.19 -4.26
CA PRO A 225 -5.83 20.59 -4.39
C PRO A 225 -5.61 21.31 -3.05
N SER A 226 -4.61 22.20 -3.02
CA SER A 226 -4.81 23.47 -2.33
C SER A 226 -6.08 24.09 -2.90
N GLU A 227 -6.88 24.75 -2.06
CA GLU A 227 -8.17 25.39 -2.41
C GLU A 227 -8.20 25.83 -3.87
N PRO A 228 -9.27 25.53 -4.66
CA PRO A 228 -9.24 25.65 -6.12
C PRO A 228 -8.84 27.05 -6.53
N GLU A 229 -7.54 27.22 -6.82
CA GLU A 229 -6.97 28.50 -7.15
C GLU A 229 -7.11 28.66 -8.66
N ALA A 230 -7.94 29.61 -9.07
CA ALA A 230 -8.13 29.89 -10.48
C ALA A 230 -6.81 30.39 -11.07
N LEU A 231 -6.17 29.55 -11.88
CA LEU A 231 -4.95 29.90 -12.59
C LEU A 231 -5.32 30.85 -13.74
N LEU A 232 -5.28 32.15 -13.47
CA LEU A 232 -5.58 33.20 -14.44
C LEU A 232 -4.41 33.34 -15.41
N VAL A 233 -4.61 32.92 -16.66
CA VAL A 233 -3.65 33.11 -17.75
C VAL A 233 -4.21 34.12 -18.75
N SER A 234 -3.40 35.10 -19.14
CA SER A 234 -3.79 36.07 -20.16
C SER A 234 -4.01 35.37 -21.50
N ALA A 235 -5.20 35.52 -22.09
CA ALA A 235 -5.51 34.95 -23.40
C ALA A 235 -4.51 35.36 -24.50
N ALA A 236 -3.91 36.56 -24.39
CA ALA A 236 -2.90 37.05 -25.33
C ALA A 236 -1.58 36.24 -25.29
N THR A 237 -1.33 35.50 -24.21
CA THR A 237 -0.14 34.65 -24.05
C THR A 237 -0.35 33.20 -24.48
N VAL A 238 -1.60 32.82 -24.77
CA VAL A 238 -1.94 31.48 -25.27
C VAL A 238 -1.58 31.42 -26.75
N LYS A 239 -0.61 30.57 -27.11
CA LYS A 239 -0.27 30.29 -28.50
C LYS A 239 -1.33 29.34 -29.08
N PRO A 240 -2.06 29.72 -30.16
CA PRO A 240 -2.99 28.81 -30.80
C PRO A 240 -2.25 27.65 -31.45
N GLU A 241 -2.68 26.42 -31.14
CA GLU A 241 -2.17 25.21 -31.77
C GLU A 241 -3.28 24.56 -32.60
N PRO A 242 -2.96 23.93 -33.75
CA PRO A 242 -3.95 23.25 -34.57
C PRO A 242 -4.58 22.09 -33.81
N ILE A 243 -5.90 21.98 -33.90
CA ILE A 243 -6.62 20.84 -33.31
C ILE A 243 -6.32 19.60 -34.15
N LEU A 244 -5.75 18.58 -33.52
CA LEU A 244 -5.64 17.25 -34.11
C LEU A 244 -6.99 16.54 -33.97
N TRP A 245 -7.56 16.08 -35.08
CA TRP A 245 -8.87 15.44 -35.11
C TRP A 245 -8.75 13.94 -35.35
N LEU A 246 -9.38 13.14 -34.49
CA LEU A 246 -9.68 11.73 -34.74
C LEU A 246 -10.88 11.59 -35.67
N TRP A 247 -11.83 12.53 -35.58
CA TRP A 247 -12.92 12.71 -36.52
C TRP A 247 -13.13 14.22 -36.74
N PRO A 248 -12.82 14.75 -37.94
CA PRO A 248 -12.90 16.18 -38.22
C PRO A 248 -14.26 16.80 -37.84
N GLY A 249 -14.25 17.77 -36.93
CA GLY A 249 -15.44 18.49 -36.46
C GLY A 249 -16.21 17.81 -35.33
N TRP A 250 -15.86 16.57 -34.97
CA TRP A 250 -16.62 15.77 -33.99
C TRP A 250 -15.77 15.24 -32.84
N LEU A 251 -14.54 14.79 -33.10
CA LEU A 251 -13.68 14.17 -32.09
C LEU A 251 -12.24 14.70 -32.19
N ALA A 252 -11.91 15.66 -31.32
CA ALA A 252 -10.56 16.20 -31.17
C ALA A 252 -9.70 15.31 -30.26
N ALA A 253 -8.48 15.00 -30.69
CA ALA A 253 -7.54 14.19 -29.93
C ALA A 253 -7.08 14.93 -28.65
N GLY A 254 -6.97 14.19 -27.54
CA GLY A 254 -6.48 14.71 -26.26
C GLY A 254 -7.39 15.76 -25.59
N LYS A 255 -8.66 15.87 -26.01
CA LYS A 255 -9.65 16.77 -25.42
C LYS A 255 -10.74 15.98 -24.70
N LEU A 256 -11.40 16.62 -23.74
CA LEU A 256 -12.54 16.02 -23.04
C LEU A 256 -13.78 16.01 -23.95
N HIS A 257 -14.39 14.85 -24.12
CA HIS A 257 -15.64 14.65 -24.85
C HIS A 257 -16.67 13.96 -23.95
N ILE A 258 -17.92 14.41 -24.00
CA ILE A 258 -19.01 13.84 -23.21
C ILE A 258 -20.01 13.18 -24.14
N LEU A 259 -20.18 11.86 -24.02
CA LEU A 259 -21.21 11.10 -24.71
C LEU A 259 -22.39 10.84 -23.77
N ALA A 260 -23.45 11.63 -23.91
CA ALA A 260 -24.64 11.57 -23.04
C ALA A 260 -25.90 11.10 -23.79
N GLY A 261 -26.87 10.55 -23.05
CA GLY A 261 -28.11 9.99 -23.60
C GLY A 261 -28.80 9.00 -22.65
N ALA A 262 -30.06 8.67 -22.91
CA ALA A 262 -30.89 7.85 -22.02
C ALA A 262 -30.35 6.42 -21.78
N PRO A 263 -30.74 5.72 -20.70
CA PRO A 263 -30.35 4.33 -20.47
C PRO A 263 -30.75 3.42 -21.65
N GLY A 264 -29.89 2.45 -22.01
CA GLY A 264 -30.18 1.48 -23.08
C GLY A 264 -30.02 1.98 -24.53
N THR A 265 -29.61 3.24 -24.76
CA THR A 265 -29.53 3.81 -26.13
C THR A 265 -28.21 3.56 -26.87
N GLY A 266 -27.40 2.57 -26.44
CA GLY A 266 -26.19 2.18 -27.19
C GLY A 266 -24.97 3.10 -27.04
N LYS A 267 -24.93 4.02 -26.07
CA LYS A 267 -23.75 4.89 -25.80
C LYS A 267 -22.46 4.09 -25.61
N THR A 268 -22.52 3.03 -24.81
CA THR A 268 -21.37 2.13 -24.57
C THR A 268 -20.95 1.44 -25.87
N THR A 269 -21.90 1.02 -26.72
CA THR A 269 -21.62 0.39 -28.01
C THR A 269 -20.89 1.35 -28.96
N ILE A 270 -21.34 2.59 -29.06
CA ILE A 270 -20.69 3.63 -29.89
C ILE A 270 -19.30 3.96 -29.34
N ALA A 271 -19.15 4.12 -28.02
CA ALA A 271 -17.87 4.41 -27.39
C ALA A 271 -16.85 3.28 -27.66
N LEU A 272 -17.26 2.01 -27.54
CA LEU A 272 -16.41 0.87 -27.83
C LEU A 272 -16.03 0.77 -29.32
N ALA A 273 -16.97 1.08 -30.22
CA ALA A 273 -16.69 1.09 -31.66
C ALA A 273 -15.68 2.19 -32.05
N LEU A 274 -15.80 3.39 -31.48
CA LEU A 274 -14.82 4.47 -31.66
C LEU A 274 -13.45 4.07 -31.12
N ALA A 275 -13.40 3.48 -29.91
CA ALA A 275 -12.15 2.99 -29.33
C ALA A 275 -11.49 1.95 -30.24
N ALA A 276 -12.23 0.92 -30.67
CA ALA A 276 -11.72 -0.13 -31.55
C ALA A 276 -11.24 0.39 -32.91
N THR A 277 -11.86 1.45 -33.44
CA THR A 277 -11.45 2.07 -34.72
C THR A 277 -10.17 2.87 -34.59
N VAL A 278 -9.95 3.53 -33.44
CA VAL A 278 -8.77 4.36 -33.19
C VAL A 278 -7.57 3.54 -32.76
N THR A 279 -7.78 2.39 -32.10
CA THR A 279 -6.71 1.49 -31.68
C THR A 279 -6.36 0.49 -32.78
N THR A 280 -5.11 0.46 -33.21
CA THR A 280 -4.54 -0.72 -33.89
C THR A 280 -4.18 -1.72 -32.80
N GLY A 281 -4.99 -2.75 -32.58
CA GLY A 281 -4.74 -3.77 -31.55
C GLY A 281 -3.33 -4.33 -31.58
#